data_AF-A0A7X9B326-F1
#
_entry.id   AF-A0A7X9B326-F1
#
_cell.length_a   1.000
_cell.length_b   1.000
_cell.length_c   1.000
_cell.angle_alpha   90.00
_cell.angle_beta   90.00
_cell.angle_gamma   90.00
#
_symmetry.space_group_name_H-M   'P 1'
#
loop_
_entity.id
_entity.type
_entity.pdbx_description
1 polymer ?
#
loop_
_entity_poly.entity_id
_entity_poly.type
_entity_poly.pdbx_seq_one_letter_code
_entity_poly.pdbx_strand_id
1 'polypeptide(L)' 'RCLGWDSPSNPCSGGTQLSPRAFGHTGFTGTSFWIDPPKDLAVILLSNAVHPRRNCKEHGYFSWRNRVHSAAYEKT' A
#
# COMPACT_ATOMS: atom_id res chain seq x y z
N ARG A 1 -6.09 6.15 11.86
CA ARG A 1 -6.20 4.74 12.30
C ARG A 1 -7.68 4.42 12.44
N CYS A 2 -8.10 3.29 11.88
CA CYS A 2 -9.49 2.86 11.75
C CYS A 2 -9.61 1.43 12.29
N LEU A 3 -10.04 1.24 13.55
CA LEU A 3 -10.28 -0.08 14.16
C LEU A 3 -9.14 -1.12 13.95
N GLY A 4 -7.87 -0.70 14.10
CA GLY A 4 -6.71 -1.57 13.88
C GLY A 4 -6.13 -1.52 12.46
N TRP A 5 -6.82 -0.86 11.53
CA TRP A 5 -6.34 -0.58 10.17
C TRP A 5 -5.73 0.81 10.04
N ASP A 6 -4.93 0.97 8.98
CA ASP A 6 -4.43 2.25 8.54
C ASP A 6 -5.50 3.01 7.74
N SER A 7 -5.48 4.33 7.87
CA SER A 7 -6.31 5.25 7.09
C SER A 7 -5.42 6.00 6.10
N PRO A 8 -5.95 6.50 4.98
CA PRO A 8 -5.18 7.27 4.01
C PRO A 8 -4.47 8.46 4.69
N SER A 9 -3.23 8.71 4.27
CA SER A 9 -2.35 9.77 4.77
C SER A 9 -1.54 10.36 3.62
N ASN A 10 -0.92 11.53 3.80
CA ASN A 10 0.01 12.05 2.80
C ASN A 10 1.42 12.20 3.43
N PRO A 11 2.40 11.35 3.06
CA PRO A 11 2.35 10.27 2.06
C PRO A 11 1.63 8.99 2.55
N CYS A 12 1.11 8.17 1.63
CA CYS A 12 0.45 6.89 1.93
C CYS A 12 1.20 5.69 1.35
N SER A 13 1.09 4.53 2.02
CA SER A 13 1.61 3.27 1.50
C SER A 13 0.77 2.67 0.36
N GLY A 14 -0.51 3.06 0.24
CA GLY A 14 -1.45 2.56 -0.76
C GLY A 14 -1.65 3.49 -1.96
N GLY A 15 -0.65 4.31 -2.28
CA GLY A 15 -0.70 5.21 -3.44
C GLY A 15 -1.26 6.60 -3.12
N THR A 16 -1.54 7.37 -4.17
CA THR A 16 -1.97 8.77 -4.09
C THR A 16 -3.46 8.97 -4.38
N GLN A 17 -4.14 7.93 -4.85
CA GLN A 17 -5.51 8.00 -5.36
C GLN A 17 -6.55 7.36 -4.41
N LEU A 18 -6.17 7.00 -3.18
CA LEU A 18 -7.06 6.44 -2.17
C LEU A 18 -8.18 7.42 -1.78
N SER A 19 -9.42 6.93 -1.74
CA SER A 19 -10.54 7.70 -1.18
C SER A 19 -10.41 7.83 0.34
N PRO A 20 -10.99 8.88 0.98
CA PRO A 20 -10.91 9.04 2.44
C PRO A 20 -11.49 7.89 3.28
N ARG A 21 -12.35 7.06 2.68
CA ARG A 21 -12.97 5.88 3.31
C ARG A 21 -12.20 4.58 3.05
N ALA A 22 -11.08 4.64 2.33
CA ALA A 22 -10.24 3.47 2.14
C ALA A 22 -9.55 3.07 3.45
N PHE A 23 -9.15 1.81 3.55
CA PHE A 23 -8.43 1.28 4.70
C PHE A 23 -7.48 0.18 4.26
N GLY A 24 -6.41 -0.02 5.02
CA GLY A 24 -5.38 -0.98 4.64
C GLY A 24 -4.39 -1.28 5.74
N HIS A 25 -3.34 -2.02 5.39
CA HIS A 25 -2.22 -2.26 6.27
C HIS A 25 -0.96 -2.62 5.51
N THR A 26 0.20 -2.49 6.17
CA THR A 26 1.49 -2.94 5.64
C THR A 26 2.09 -4.02 6.54
N GLY A 27 2.65 -5.05 5.93
CA GLY A 27 3.39 -6.10 6.61
C GLY A 27 4.88 -5.84 6.66
N PHE A 28 5.52 -6.49 7.63
CA PHE A 28 6.95 -6.39 7.87
C PHE A 28 7.79 -6.74 6.64
N THR A 29 7.48 -7.86 5.98
CA THR A 29 8.21 -8.38 4.82
C THR A 29 8.01 -7.56 3.54
N GLY A 30 7.20 -6.50 3.57
CA GLY A 30 6.92 -5.65 2.42
C GLY A 30 5.51 -5.83 1.86
N THR A 31 4.76 -6.84 2.30
CA THR A 31 3.35 -7.00 1.93
C THR A 31 2.53 -5.76 2.28
N SER A 32 1.45 -5.55 1.55
CA SER A 32 0.49 -4.49 1.85
C SER A 32 -0.83 -4.79 1.17
N PHE A 33 -1.92 -4.31 1.76
CA PHE A 33 -3.20 -4.29 1.08
C PHE A 33 -3.97 -3.02 1.40
N TRP A 34 -4.79 -2.59 0.46
CA TRP A 34 -5.71 -1.46 0.59
C TRP A 34 -7.03 -1.82 -0.07
N ILE A 35 -8.13 -1.47 0.60
CA ILE A 35 -9.49 -1.64 0.12
C ILE A 35 -10.12 -0.25 0.08
N ASP A 36 -10.67 0.12 -1.08
CA ASP A 36 -11.32 1.40 -1.34
C ASP A 36 -12.78 1.15 -1.77
N PRO A 37 -13.71 1.01 -0.80
CA PRO A 37 -15.12 0.73 -1.11
C PRO A 37 -15.77 1.78 -2.03
N PRO A 38 -15.51 3.10 -1.89
CA PRO A 38 -16.00 4.09 -2.84
C PRO A 38 -15.65 3.85 -4.31
N LYS A 39 -14.55 3.15 -4.59
CA LYS A 39 -14.09 2.85 -5.95
C LYS A 39 -14.25 1.38 -6.35
N ASP A 40 -14.89 0.57 -5.51
CA ASP A 40 -15.03 -0.87 -5.71
C ASP A 40 -13.69 -1.57 -6.05
N LEU A 41 -12.61 -1.15 -5.38
CA LEU A 41 -11.26 -1.58 -5.68
C LEU A 41 -10.55 -2.13 -4.45
N ALA A 42 -9.89 -3.28 -4.60
CA ALA A 42 -8.94 -3.82 -3.63
C ALA A 42 -7.58 -4.05 -4.31
N VAL A 43 -6.52 -3.53 -3.71
CA VAL A 43 -5.15 -3.67 -4.20
C VAL A 43 -4.33 -4.43 -3.15
N ILE A 44 -3.86 -5.62 -3.51
CA ILE A 44 -3.07 -6.49 -2.64
C ILE A 44 -1.70 -6.71 -3.27
N LEU A 45 -0.65 -6.36 -2.53
CA LEU A 45 0.72 -6.58 -2.92
C LEU A 45 1.37 -7.58 -1.97
N LEU A 46 1.76 -8.73 -2.52
CA LEU A 46 2.47 -9.78 -1.80
C LEU A 46 3.93 -9.77 -2.24
N SER A 47 4.84 -9.45 -1.32
CA SER A 47 6.27 -9.33 -1.61
C SER A 47 7.11 -9.75 -0.42
N ASN A 48 8.40 -10.00 -0.70
CA ASN A 48 9.44 -10.21 0.30
C ASN A 48 10.59 -9.21 0.08
N ALA A 49 10.35 -7.95 0.41
CA ALA A 49 11.29 -6.84 0.29
C ALA A 49 12.50 -6.94 1.23
N VAL A 50 12.43 -7.84 2.22
CA VAL A 50 13.53 -8.11 3.16
C VAL A 50 14.42 -9.26 2.71
N HIS A 51 14.20 -9.81 1.51
CA HIS A 51 15.06 -10.83 0.94
C HIS A 51 16.20 -10.20 0.11
N PRO A 52 17.45 -10.67 0.24
CA PRO A 52 17.93 -11.68 1.19
C PRO A 52 18.24 -11.14 2.60
N ARG A 53 18.25 -9.81 2.79
CA ARG A 53 18.58 -9.16 4.07
C ARG A 53 17.53 -8.11 4.46
N ARG A 54 17.32 -7.92 5.76
CA ARG A 54 16.32 -7.00 6.31
C ARG A 54 16.40 -5.58 5.75
N ASN A 55 17.61 -5.06 5.54
CA ASN A 55 17.85 -3.70 5.03
C ASN A 55 17.55 -3.54 3.52
N CYS A 56 17.31 -4.61 2.76
CA CYS A 56 16.92 -4.52 1.35
C CYS A 56 15.64 -3.69 1.15
N LYS A 57 14.75 -3.66 2.13
CA LYS A 57 13.49 -2.89 2.10
C LYS A 57 13.72 -1.37 2.21
N GLU A 58 14.85 -0.92 2.73
CA GLU A 58 15.08 0.52 3.00
C GLU A 58 15.34 1.30 1.71
N HIS A 59 15.84 0.63 0.67
CA HIS A 59 16.19 1.26 -0.60
C HIS A 59 14.99 1.40 -1.54
N GLY A 60 14.23 2.49 -1.37
CA GLY A 60 13.21 2.91 -2.35
C GLY A 60 11.93 2.08 -2.39
N TYR A 61 11.79 1.07 -1.52
CA TYR A 61 10.62 0.20 -1.49
C TYR A 61 9.31 0.97 -1.26
N PHE A 62 9.34 2.00 -0.41
CA PHE A 62 8.17 2.82 -0.15
C PHE A 62 7.65 3.48 -1.44
N SER A 63 8.54 4.13 -2.21
CA SER A 63 8.19 4.79 -3.47
C SER A 63 7.75 3.79 -4.53
N TRP A 64 8.45 2.66 -4.65
CA TRP A 64 8.07 1.60 -5.57
C TRP A 64 6.68 1.04 -5.26
N ARG A 65 6.40 0.70 -3.99
CA ARG A 65 5.07 0.24 -3.56
C ARG A 65 4.00 1.30 -3.82
N ASN A 66 4.27 2.56 -3.51
CA ASN A 66 3.33 3.65 -3.76
C ASN A 66 2.93 3.71 -5.26
N ARG A 67 3.91 3.61 -6.17
CA ARG A 67 3.67 3.55 -7.62
C ARG A 67 2.85 2.32 -8.03
N VAL A 68 3.14 1.15 -7.48
CA VAL A 68 2.36 -0.07 -7.77
C VAL A 68 0.90 0.10 -7.38
N HIS A 69 0.64 0.65 -6.19
CA HIS A 69 -0.74 0.91 -5.76
C HIS A 69 -1.43 1.97 -6.62
N SER A 70 -0.77 3.11 -6.91
CA SER A 70 -1.35 4.14 -7.78
C SER A 70 -1.67 3.60 -9.18
N ALA A 71 -0.81 2.77 -9.77
CA ALA A 71 -1.05 2.20 -11.10
C ALA A 71 -2.32 1.33 -11.18
N ALA A 72 -2.79 0.75 -10.06
CA ALA A 72 -4.04 -0.01 -10.03
C ALA A 72 -5.28 0.89 -10.19
N TYR A 73 -5.20 2.15 -9.77
CA TYR A 73 -6.27 3.14 -9.91
C TYR A 73 -6.35 3.75 -11.30
N GLU A 74 -5.28 3.71 -12.10
CA GLU A 74 -5.27 4.25 -13.47
C GLU A 74 -6.05 3.37 -14.46
N LYS A 75 -6.27 2.10 -14.12
CA LYS A 75 -6.93 1.11 -14.99
C LYS A 75 -8.43 0.92 -14.71
N THR A 76 -8.97 1.66 -13.75
CA THR A 76 -10.38 1.63 -13.35
C THR A 76 -11.04 2.94 -13.74
#